data_AF-A0ABD0J0A2-F1
#
_entry.id   AF-A0ABD0J0A2-F1
#
_cell.length_a   1.000
_cell.length_b   1.000
_cell.length_c   1.000
_cell.angle_alpha   90.00
_cell.angle_beta   90.00
_cell.angle_gamma   90.00
#
_symmetry.space_group_name_H-M   'P 1'
#
loop_
_entity.id
_entity.type
_entity.pdbx_description
1 polymer ?
#
loop_
_entity_poly.entity_id
_entity_poly.type
_entity_poly.pdbx_seq_one_letter_code
_entity_poly.pdbx_strand_id
1 'polypeptide(L)'
;MSVLTELDLKDNWLSSLPEGVADLEQLEYVRLSGNPFRCDCHTRWMKSWLLANQGLVQDWSDIKCSTDESEGRTFTSVADDDFICKPSASLGELAVPIAVPIWLFILVLLAVSVVVFLFRKRIKVCLNIHSGPRSLFPESLSDDALYDVAVVCGFPALVWSLHNVVEPLENDYKCKVFFYSRDSFVGFTLLENVRHCVKNSRRLVVVQGKNWVKDDLLVSAIREALTECRKDIVHFMTVLLHQIEDKDIGYQDIQEYTRRWNCIHTDDKHFTKKLVSHLKSGATGNRENTKHVKAGVPERIVLHDIVAAAETEQDVVSKKDKNGSGQEGFCETNLC
;
A
#
# COMPACT_ATOMS: atom_id res chain seq x y z
N MET A 1 7.51 -77.73 62.87
CA MET A 1 7.23 -76.57 62.00
C MET A 1 5.81 -76.74 61.52
N SER A 2 4.91 -75.82 61.83
CA SER A 2 3.55 -75.82 61.29
C SER A 2 3.63 -75.41 59.82
N VAL A 3 3.18 -76.29 58.94
CA VAL A 3 3.08 -76.05 57.52
C VAL A 3 1.65 -75.58 57.23
N LEU A 4 1.49 -74.50 56.46
CA LEU A 4 0.18 -73.95 56.14
C LEU A 4 -0.44 -74.72 54.97
N THR A 5 -1.55 -75.39 55.22
CA THR A 5 -2.25 -76.22 54.21
C THR A 5 -3.56 -75.59 53.73
N GLU A 6 -4.18 -74.73 54.54
CA GLU A 6 -5.46 -74.10 54.25
C GLU A 6 -5.38 -72.58 54.50
N LEU A 7 -5.88 -71.81 53.52
CA LEU A 7 -5.91 -70.35 53.56
C LEU A 7 -7.30 -69.85 53.10
N ASP A 8 -8.15 -69.51 54.05
CA ASP A 8 -9.44 -68.88 53.79
C ASP A 8 -9.33 -67.36 54.00
N LEU A 9 -9.41 -66.61 52.90
CA LEU A 9 -9.42 -65.14 52.89
C LEU A 9 -10.70 -64.58 52.27
N LYS A 10 -11.76 -65.39 52.22
CA LYS A 10 -13.06 -64.98 51.65
C LYS A 10 -13.67 -63.78 52.38
N ASP A 11 -14.45 -62.97 51.65
CA ASP A 11 -15.28 -61.88 52.17
C ASP A 11 -14.47 -60.82 52.97
N ASN A 12 -13.26 -60.53 52.48
CA ASN A 12 -12.39 -59.48 53.00
C ASN A 12 -12.34 -58.28 52.05
N TRP A 13 -11.49 -57.30 52.39
CA TRP A 13 -11.31 -56.06 51.61
C TRP A 13 -9.95 -56.05 50.88
N LEU A 14 -9.49 -57.22 50.43
CA LEU A 14 -8.21 -57.32 49.75
C LEU A 14 -8.32 -56.81 48.31
N SER A 15 -7.46 -55.85 47.96
CA SER A 15 -7.36 -55.33 46.59
C SER A 15 -6.38 -56.10 45.71
N SER A 16 -5.48 -56.87 46.32
CA SER A 16 -4.49 -57.72 45.67
C SER A 16 -3.94 -58.71 46.69
N LEU A 17 -3.36 -59.80 46.23
CA LEU A 17 -2.52 -60.66 47.06
C LEU A 17 -1.05 -60.20 46.99
N PRO A 18 -0.19 -60.60 47.94
CA PRO A 18 1.25 -60.49 47.78
C PRO A 18 1.77 -61.69 46.96
N GLU A 19 2.80 -61.46 46.14
CA GLU A 19 3.43 -62.51 45.31
C GLU A 19 3.93 -63.71 46.15
N GLY A 20 4.33 -63.48 47.40
CA GLY A 20 4.78 -64.54 48.31
C GLY A 20 3.74 -65.60 48.67
N VAL A 21 2.46 -65.41 48.33
CA VAL A 21 1.46 -66.49 48.39
C VAL A 21 1.82 -67.63 47.43
N ALA A 22 2.47 -67.31 46.31
CA ALA A 22 2.92 -68.32 45.34
C ALA A 22 4.04 -69.22 45.89
N ASP A 23 4.75 -68.79 46.94
CA ASP A 23 5.84 -69.55 47.56
C ASP A 23 5.34 -70.59 48.59
N LEU A 24 4.03 -70.63 48.87
CA LEU A 24 3.41 -71.58 49.81
C LEU A 24 3.12 -72.93 49.14
N GLU A 25 4.17 -73.76 49.00
CA GLU A 25 4.11 -75.03 48.24
C GLU A 25 3.17 -76.10 48.83
N GLN A 26 2.91 -76.06 50.13
CA GLN A 26 2.09 -77.07 50.82
C GLN A 26 0.63 -76.67 50.96
N LEU A 27 0.22 -75.59 50.30
CA LEU A 27 -1.15 -75.11 50.32
C LEU A 27 -2.02 -76.02 49.45
N GLU A 28 -3.09 -76.56 50.05
CA GLU A 28 -4.03 -77.48 49.39
C GLU A 28 -5.42 -76.85 49.23
N TYR A 29 -5.72 -75.81 50.00
CA TYR A 29 -7.04 -75.19 50.02
C TYR A 29 -6.98 -73.67 50.10
N VAL A 30 -7.58 -72.98 49.13
CA VAL A 30 -7.65 -71.51 49.08
C VAL A 30 -9.05 -71.01 48.76
N ARG A 31 -9.51 -69.99 49.50
CA ARG A 31 -10.72 -69.20 49.18
C ARG A 31 -10.43 -67.71 49.15
N LEU A 32 -10.90 -67.04 48.09
CA LEU A 32 -10.59 -65.63 47.81
C LEU A 32 -11.81 -64.79 47.38
N SER A 33 -12.96 -65.41 47.12
CA SER A 33 -14.18 -64.71 46.68
C SER A 33 -14.65 -63.66 47.69
N GLY A 34 -15.46 -62.71 47.25
CA GLY A 34 -15.96 -61.63 48.10
C GLY A 34 -14.94 -60.51 48.41
N ASN A 35 -13.81 -60.46 47.70
CA ASN A 35 -12.80 -59.41 47.82
C ASN A 35 -12.82 -58.42 46.63
N PRO A 36 -12.56 -57.12 46.86
CA PRO A 36 -12.53 -56.09 45.81
C PRO A 36 -11.18 -56.06 45.07
N PHE A 37 -10.83 -57.13 44.35
CA PHE A 37 -9.54 -57.22 43.66
C PHE A 37 -9.42 -56.23 42.50
N ARG A 38 -8.27 -55.56 42.40
CA ARG A 38 -7.94 -54.70 41.25
C ARG A 38 -7.57 -55.57 40.07
N CYS A 39 -8.08 -55.23 38.89
CA CYS A 39 -7.72 -55.86 37.62
C CYS A 39 -6.97 -54.82 36.78
N ASP A 40 -5.74 -54.55 37.19
CA ASP A 40 -4.86 -53.57 36.57
C ASP A 40 -3.49 -54.20 36.32
N CYS A 41 -2.57 -53.42 35.79
CA CYS A 41 -1.26 -53.94 35.43
C CYS A 41 -0.38 -54.41 36.60
N HIS A 42 -0.73 -54.09 37.85
CA HIS A 42 0.00 -54.55 39.02
C HIS A 42 -0.49 -55.91 39.54
N THR A 43 -1.68 -56.35 39.16
CA THR A 43 -2.24 -57.65 39.57
C THR A 43 -2.13 -58.74 38.50
N ARG A 44 -1.31 -58.49 37.46
CA ARG A 44 -1.05 -59.45 36.38
C ARG A 44 -0.54 -60.80 36.89
N TRP A 45 0.37 -60.76 37.85
CA TRP A 45 0.94 -61.97 38.46
C TRP A 45 -0.17 -62.83 39.10
N MET A 46 -1.14 -62.18 39.76
CA MET A 46 -2.24 -62.85 40.46
C MET A 46 -3.16 -63.56 39.46
N LYS A 47 -3.37 -62.95 38.28
CA LYS A 47 -4.11 -63.58 37.17
C LYS A 47 -3.41 -64.84 36.70
N SER A 48 -2.12 -64.76 36.45
CA SER A 48 -1.31 -65.92 36.04
C SER A 48 -1.32 -67.02 37.11
N TRP A 49 -1.22 -66.64 38.39
CA TRP A 49 -1.25 -67.58 39.51
C TRP A 49 -2.62 -68.26 39.66
N LEU A 50 -3.73 -67.52 39.57
CA LEU A 50 -5.09 -68.06 39.65
C LEU A 50 -5.38 -69.03 38.49
N LEU A 51 -4.95 -68.69 37.26
CA LEU A 51 -5.12 -69.57 36.10
C LEU A 51 -4.31 -70.85 36.20
N ALA A 52 -3.10 -70.79 36.77
CA ALA A 52 -2.25 -71.97 36.98
C ALA A 52 -2.74 -72.87 38.12
N ASN A 53 -3.45 -72.32 39.10
CA ASN A 53 -3.82 -73.00 40.35
C ASN A 53 -5.35 -73.15 40.55
N GLN A 54 -6.12 -73.28 39.48
CA GLN A 54 -7.60 -73.41 39.55
C GLN A 54 -8.07 -74.59 40.41
N GLY A 55 -7.28 -75.66 40.54
CA GLY A 55 -7.60 -76.81 41.39
C GLY A 55 -7.39 -76.56 42.89
N LEU A 56 -6.52 -75.60 43.24
CA LEU A 56 -6.21 -75.18 44.61
C LEU A 56 -7.26 -74.18 45.14
N VAL A 57 -7.70 -73.27 44.25
CA VAL A 57 -8.63 -72.19 44.57
C VAL A 57 -10.07 -72.64 44.31
N GLN A 58 -10.79 -72.99 45.37
CA GLN A 58 -12.12 -73.62 45.23
C GLN A 58 -13.17 -72.67 44.63
N ASP A 59 -13.05 -71.37 44.89
CA ASP A 59 -13.99 -70.33 44.48
C ASP A 59 -13.46 -69.47 43.33
N TRP A 60 -12.58 -70.03 42.48
CA TRP A 60 -11.92 -69.31 41.39
C TRP A 60 -12.89 -68.61 40.43
N SER A 61 -14.10 -69.18 40.23
CA SER A 61 -15.14 -68.64 39.35
C SER A 61 -15.83 -67.39 39.92
N ASP A 62 -15.79 -67.22 41.24
CA ASP A 62 -16.49 -66.15 41.96
C ASP A 62 -15.58 -64.97 42.30
N ILE A 63 -14.30 -65.05 41.91
CA ILE A 63 -13.34 -63.96 42.05
C ILE A 63 -13.64 -62.91 40.99
N LYS A 64 -13.98 -61.69 41.44
CA LYS A 64 -14.39 -60.57 40.59
C LYS A 64 -13.45 -59.39 40.72
N CYS A 65 -13.36 -58.63 39.64
CA CYS A 65 -12.69 -57.34 39.61
C CYS A 65 -13.55 -56.28 40.32
N SER A 66 -12.91 -55.44 41.12
CA SER A 66 -13.46 -54.22 41.69
C SER A 66 -13.70 -53.21 40.57
N THR A 67 -14.93 -53.16 40.08
CA THR A 67 -15.40 -52.18 39.10
C THR A 67 -16.62 -51.46 39.66
N ASP A 68 -16.90 -50.24 39.20
CA ASP A 68 -18.09 -49.46 39.62
C ASP A 68 -19.43 -50.08 39.16
N GLU A 69 -19.40 -51.16 38.38
CA GLU A 69 -20.56 -51.91 37.90
C GLU A 69 -21.02 -52.99 38.92
N SER A 70 -22.33 -53.05 39.18
CA SER A 70 -22.95 -53.82 40.27
C SER A 70 -22.75 -55.34 40.24
N GLU A 71 -22.29 -55.93 39.13
CA GLU A 71 -22.03 -57.37 39.05
C GLU A 71 -20.56 -57.77 38.88
N GLY A 72 -19.64 -56.82 38.63
CA GLY A 72 -18.19 -57.06 38.49
C GLY A 72 -17.80 -58.04 37.38
N ARG A 73 -16.71 -57.77 36.66
CA ARG A 73 -16.18 -58.77 35.69
C ARG A 73 -15.42 -59.86 36.43
N THR A 74 -15.58 -61.13 36.05
CA THR A 74 -14.77 -62.22 36.62
C THR A 74 -13.29 -61.97 36.35
N PHE A 75 -12.45 -62.22 37.34
CA PHE A 75 -11.02 -61.91 37.30
C PHE A 75 -10.29 -62.60 36.12
N THR A 76 -10.72 -63.81 35.76
CA THR A 76 -10.17 -64.61 34.66
C THR A 76 -10.65 -64.19 33.27
N SER A 77 -11.76 -63.47 33.16
CA SER A 77 -12.35 -63.09 31.86
C SER A 77 -11.83 -61.76 31.30
N VAL A 78 -11.14 -60.96 32.11
CA VAL A 78 -10.51 -59.71 31.68
C VAL A 78 -9.39 -60.01 30.67
N ALA A 79 -9.22 -59.19 29.63
CA ALA A 79 -8.17 -59.39 28.63
C ALA A 79 -6.77 -59.18 29.21
N ASP A 80 -5.76 -59.87 28.70
CA ASP A 80 -4.36 -59.67 29.15
C ASP A 80 -3.85 -58.25 28.88
N ASP A 81 -4.38 -57.59 27.86
CA ASP A 81 -4.01 -56.21 27.49
C ASP A 81 -4.38 -55.17 28.56
N ASP A 82 -5.41 -55.43 29.35
CA ASP A 82 -5.82 -54.56 30.47
C ASP A 82 -4.85 -54.66 31.66
N PHE A 83 -4.01 -55.70 31.70
CA PHE A 83 -2.96 -55.90 32.70
C PHE A 83 -1.59 -55.35 32.24
N ILE A 84 -1.54 -54.50 31.20
CA ILE A 84 -0.29 -53.89 30.70
C ILE A 84 -0.23 -52.41 31.11
N CYS A 85 0.77 -52.04 31.91
CA CYS A 85 0.98 -50.63 32.26
C CYS A 85 1.46 -49.89 31.01
N LYS A 86 0.60 -49.06 30.41
CA LYS A 86 1.07 -48.08 29.42
C LYS A 86 1.76 -46.95 30.18
N PRO A 87 2.99 -46.56 29.79
CA PRO A 87 3.61 -45.38 30.40
C PRO A 87 2.65 -44.20 30.23
N SER A 88 2.34 -43.52 31.34
CA SER A 88 1.51 -42.32 31.33
C SER A 88 2.09 -41.36 30.29
N ALA A 89 1.28 -40.97 29.30
CA ALA A 89 1.67 -40.08 28.21
C ALA A 89 2.46 -38.90 28.80
N SER A 90 3.78 -38.93 28.59
CA SER A 90 4.66 -37.88 29.09
C SER A 90 4.26 -36.57 28.42
N LEU A 91 4.42 -35.45 29.12
CA LEU A 91 4.14 -34.09 28.61
C LEU A 91 4.75 -33.82 27.21
N GLY A 92 5.77 -34.60 26.81
CA GLY A 92 6.40 -34.57 25.49
C GLY A 92 5.49 -35.02 24.34
N GLU A 93 4.52 -35.91 24.55
CA GLU A 93 3.65 -36.39 23.44
C GLU A 93 2.59 -35.35 23.02
N LEU A 94 2.20 -34.43 23.92
CA LEU A 94 1.33 -33.29 23.58
C LEU A 94 2.12 -32.10 23.00
N ALA A 95 3.41 -31.97 23.31
CA ALA A 95 4.22 -30.83 22.89
C ALA A 95 4.58 -30.87 21.39
N VAL A 96 4.80 -32.07 20.83
CA VAL A 96 5.15 -32.26 19.41
C VAL A 96 4.05 -31.79 18.44
N PRO A 97 2.77 -32.18 18.58
CA PRO A 97 1.73 -31.76 17.64
C PRO A 97 1.43 -30.25 17.69
N ILE A 98 1.82 -29.55 18.75
CA ILE A 98 1.61 -28.10 18.90
C ILE A 98 2.84 -27.31 18.43
N ALA A 99 4.05 -27.78 18.75
CA ALA A 99 5.28 -27.07 18.39
C ALA A 99 5.52 -27.06 16.87
N VAL A 100 5.26 -28.16 16.18
CA VAL A 100 5.47 -28.29 14.73
C VAL A 100 4.65 -27.28 13.91
N PRO A 101 3.32 -27.14 14.09
CA PRO A 101 2.54 -26.16 13.33
C PRO A 101 2.91 -24.71 13.67
N ILE A 102 3.28 -24.42 14.92
CA ILE A 102 3.75 -23.08 15.31
C ILE A 102 5.03 -22.73 14.56
N TRP A 103 6.02 -23.64 14.53
CA TRP A 103 7.26 -23.43 13.80
C TRP A 103 7.04 -23.31 12.28
N LEU A 104 6.15 -24.12 11.71
CA LEU A 104 5.77 -24.03 10.30
C LEU A 104 5.15 -22.65 9.97
N PHE A 105 4.24 -22.18 10.81
CA PHE A 105 3.58 -20.88 10.64
C PHE A 105 4.58 -19.72 10.71
N ILE A 106 5.50 -19.76 11.68
CA ILE A 106 6.57 -18.76 11.81
C ILE A 106 7.46 -18.74 10.55
N LEU A 107 7.81 -19.92 10.02
CA LEU A 107 8.63 -20.04 8.82
C LEU A 107 7.93 -19.48 7.57
N VAL A 108 6.62 -19.73 7.42
CA VAL A 108 5.80 -19.15 6.35
C VAL A 108 5.72 -17.63 6.48
N LEU A 109 5.49 -17.10 7.68
CA LEU A 109 5.45 -15.65 7.90
C LEU A 109 6.80 -14.98 7.57
N LEU A 110 7.92 -15.61 7.95
CA LEU A 110 9.25 -15.12 7.59
C LEU A 110 9.46 -15.14 6.07
N ALA A 111 9.07 -16.22 5.38
CA ALA A 111 9.17 -16.30 3.93
C ALA A 111 8.33 -15.21 3.24
N VAL A 112 7.09 -14.99 3.68
CA VAL A 112 6.23 -13.92 3.17
C VAL A 112 6.85 -12.55 3.43
N SER A 113 7.39 -12.31 4.62
CA SER A 113 8.08 -11.05 4.95
C SER A 113 9.29 -10.81 4.04
N VAL A 114 10.10 -11.84 3.77
CA VAL A 114 11.23 -11.76 2.85
C VAL A 114 10.75 -11.48 1.42
N VAL A 115 9.71 -12.17 0.93
CA VAL A 115 9.10 -11.89 -0.37
C VAL A 115 8.62 -10.44 -0.43
N VAL A 116 7.85 -9.97 0.55
CA VAL A 116 7.38 -8.58 0.62
C VAL A 116 8.56 -7.61 0.66
N PHE A 117 9.63 -7.92 1.37
CA PHE A 117 10.83 -7.08 1.45
C PHE A 117 11.60 -7.04 0.11
N LEU A 118 11.77 -8.18 -0.56
CA LEU A 118 12.42 -8.27 -1.87
C LEU A 118 11.60 -7.52 -2.93
N PHE A 119 10.29 -7.68 -2.89
CA PHE A 119 9.36 -7.02 -3.80
C PHE A 119 8.92 -5.64 -3.30
N ARG A 120 9.44 -5.10 -2.17
CA ARG A 120 8.96 -3.86 -1.56
C ARG A 120 8.91 -2.67 -2.51
N LYS A 121 9.85 -2.61 -3.46
CA LYS A 121 9.88 -1.56 -4.50
C LYS A 121 8.81 -1.77 -5.57
N ARG A 122 8.59 -3.01 -6.01
CA ARG A 122 7.54 -3.37 -6.98
C ARG A 122 6.14 -3.25 -6.36
N ILE A 123 5.97 -3.73 -5.12
CA ILE A 123 4.75 -3.60 -4.32
C ILE A 123 4.42 -2.13 -4.10
N LYS A 124 5.35 -1.29 -3.62
CA LYS A 124 5.08 0.16 -3.47
C LYS A 124 4.65 0.82 -4.79
N VAL A 125 5.19 0.39 -5.92
CA VAL A 125 4.79 0.90 -7.24
C VAL A 125 3.39 0.42 -7.61
N CYS A 126 3.09 -0.88 -7.49
CA CYS A 126 1.77 -1.44 -7.79
C CYS A 126 0.66 -0.94 -6.84
N LEU A 127 0.93 -0.87 -5.53
CA LEU A 127 -0.01 -0.39 -4.51
C LEU A 127 -0.30 1.10 -4.70
N ASN A 128 0.68 1.86 -5.20
CA ASN A 128 0.48 3.25 -5.58
C ASN A 128 -0.19 3.44 -6.95
N ILE A 129 -0.25 2.40 -7.79
CA ILE A 129 -1.01 2.41 -9.06
C ILE A 129 -2.48 1.99 -8.80
N HIS A 130 -2.72 1.09 -7.85
CA HIS A 130 -4.08 0.61 -7.51
C HIS A 130 -4.81 1.47 -6.46
N SER A 131 -4.10 2.20 -5.60
CA SER A 131 -4.70 3.07 -4.58
C SER A 131 -4.93 4.50 -5.08
N GLY A 132 -5.76 4.67 -6.12
CA GLY A 132 -6.36 5.95 -6.55
C GLY A 132 -5.41 7.09 -6.97
N PRO A 133 -5.89 8.09 -7.72
CA PRO A 133 -5.05 9.20 -8.16
C PRO A 133 -4.58 10.01 -6.95
N ARG A 134 -3.25 10.08 -6.75
CA ARG A 134 -2.64 11.02 -5.80
C ARG A 134 -2.99 12.44 -6.25
N SER A 135 -3.86 13.13 -5.51
CA SER A 135 -3.93 14.59 -5.59
C SER A 135 -2.51 15.13 -5.51
N LEU A 136 -2.08 15.86 -6.55
CA LEU A 136 -0.70 16.33 -6.65
C LEU A 136 -0.34 17.27 -5.48
N PHE A 137 -1.36 17.97 -4.96
CA PHE A 137 -1.30 18.87 -3.84
C PHE A 137 -2.36 18.44 -2.81
N PRO A 138 -1.96 17.90 -1.64
CA PRO A 138 -2.92 17.55 -0.59
C PRO A 138 -3.62 18.81 -0.06
N GLU A 139 -4.92 18.65 0.24
CA GLU A 139 -5.84 19.69 0.73
C GLU A 139 -5.40 20.33 2.06
N SER A 140 -4.41 19.75 2.74
CA SER A 140 -3.81 20.25 3.99
C SER A 140 -2.83 21.41 3.81
N LEU A 141 -2.42 21.73 2.58
CA LEU A 141 -1.69 22.97 2.30
C LEU A 141 -2.71 24.13 2.27
N SER A 142 -3.12 24.59 3.45
CA SER A 142 -3.78 25.90 3.60
C SER A 142 -2.79 26.98 3.19
N ASP A 143 -3.08 27.72 2.11
CA ASP A 143 -2.52 29.07 1.87
C ASP A 143 -3.03 29.64 0.54
N ASP A 144 -3.60 30.85 0.59
CA ASP A 144 -3.76 31.98 -0.36
C ASP A 144 -3.69 31.83 -1.90
N ALA A 145 -3.16 30.75 -2.45
CA ALA A 145 -3.06 30.50 -3.90
C ALA A 145 -4.37 29.91 -4.45
N LEU A 146 -4.91 30.56 -5.48
CA LEU A 146 -6.14 30.15 -6.19
C LEU A 146 -5.91 28.92 -7.08
N TYR A 147 -4.68 28.76 -7.58
CA TYR A 147 -4.31 27.71 -8.53
C TYR A 147 -3.12 26.88 -8.04
N ASP A 148 -3.15 25.59 -8.34
CA ASP A 148 -2.07 24.66 -8.04
C ASP A 148 -0.92 24.84 -9.05
N VAL A 149 -1.27 24.99 -10.32
CA VAL A 149 -0.31 25.13 -11.42
C VAL A 149 -0.80 26.19 -12.40
N ALA A 150 0.07 27.13 -12.72
CA ALA A 150 -0.10 28.05 -13.83
C ALA A 150 0.67 27.56 -15.04
N VAL A 151 0.04 27.51 -16.21
CA VAL A 151 0.66 27.13 -17.49
C VAL A 151 0.62 28.34 -18.42
N VAL A 152 1.81 28.79 -18.83
CA VAL A 152 2.02 29.89 -19.78
C VAL A 152 2.75 29.35 -21.00
N CYS A 153 2.19 29.55 -22.18
CA CYS A 153 2.75 29.08 -23.44
C CYS A 153 2.47 30.09 -24.56
N GLY A 154 3.36 30.13 -25.55
CA GLY A 154 3.16 30.92 -26.76
C GLY A 154 2.23 30.19 -27.73
N PHE A 155 1.70 30.93 -28.71
CA PHE A 155 0.74 30.42 -29.69
C PHE A 155 1.17 29.10 -30.40
N PRO A 156 2.45 28.92 -30.82
CA PRO A 156 2.86 27.70 -31.52
C PRO A 156 2.76 26.41 -30.69
N ALA A 157 2.81 26.50 -29.36
CA ALA A 157 2.74 25.36 -28.44
C ALA A 157 1.37 25.23 -27.75
N LEU A 158 0.39 26.05 -28.13
CA LEU A 158 -0.89 26.20 -27.45
C LEU A 158 -1.68 24.89 -27.39
N VAL A 159 -2.00 24.34 -28.56
CA VAL A 159 -2.83 23.12 -28.71
C VAL A 159 -2.13 21.93 -28.06
N TRP A 160 -0.82 21.83 -28.26
CA TRP A 160 -0.03 20.75 -27.66
C TRP A 160 -0.04 20.82 -26.12
N SER A 161 0.13 22.03 -25.56
CA SER A 161 0.15 22.24 -24.11
C SER A 161 -1.19 21.93 -23.45
N LEU A 162 -2.30 22.26 -24.11
CA LEU A 162 -3.63 21.95 -23.61
C LEU A 162 -3.80 20.43 -23.44
N HIS A 163 -3.56 19.64 -24.50
CA HIS A 163 -3.78 18.20 -24.49
C HIS A 163 -2.73 17.39 -23.71
N ASN A 164 -1.46 17.82 -23.71
CA ASN A 164 -0.37 17.02 -23.12
C ASN A 164 0.03 17.47 -21.72
N VAL A 165 -0.39 18.67 -21.29
CA VAL A 165 -0.04 19.24 -19.98
C VAL A 165 -1.28 19.54 -19.17
N VAL A 166 -2.20 20.36 -19.68
CA VAL A 166 -3.36 20.84 -18.90
C VAL A 166 -4.36 19.70 -18.65
N GLU A 167 -4.82 19.02 -19.70
CA GLU A 167 -5.81 17.93 -19.57
C GLU A 167 -5.35 16.80 -18.63
N PRO A 168 -4.11 16.28 -18.72
CA PRO A 168 -3.65 15.25 -17.78
C PRO A 168 -3.55 15.77 -16.34
N LEU A 169 -3.14 17.04 -16.14
CA LEU A 169 -3.05 17.62 -14.79
C LEU A 169 -4.43 17.83 -14.15
N GLU A 170 -5.42 18.25 -14.94
CA GLU A 170 -6.81 18.44 -14.47
C GLU A 170 -7.51 17.08 -14.25
N ASN A 171 -7.37 16.13 -15.19
CA ASN A 171 -8.10 14.87 -15.16
C ASN A 171 -7.44 13.80 -14.27
N ASP A 172 -6.14 13.53 -14.47
CA ASP A 172 -5.45 12.42 -13.80
C ASP A 172 -5.00 12.80 -12.38
N TYR A 173 -4.66 14.08 -12.18
CA TYR A 173 -4.07 14.58 -10.93
C TYR A 173 -4.96 15.56 -10.15
N LYS A 174 -6.15 15.89 -10.68
CA LYS A 174 -7.15 16.78 -10.06
C LYS A 174 -6.57 18.14 -9.63
N CYS A 175 -5.63 18.69 -10.40
CA CYS A 175 -5.02 19.98 -10.10
C CYS A 175 -5.91 21.13 -10.57
N LYS A 176 -5.95 22.24 -9.81
CA LYS A 176 -6.53 23.50 -10.31
C LYS A 176 -5.51 24.19 -11.21
N VAL A 177 -5.69 24.07 -12.52
CA VAL A 177 -4.76 24.65 -13.50
C VAL A 177 -5.28 25.98 -14.03
N PHE A 178 -4.44 27.01 -13.99
CA PHE A 178 -4.66 28.25 -14.74
C PHE A 178 -3.92 28.15 -16.07
N PHE A 179 -4.64 28.22 -17.18
CA PHE A 179 -4.06 28.21 -18.52
C PHE A 179 -4.20 29.59 -19.17
N TYR A 180 -3.08 30.27 -19.41
CA TYR A 180 -3.06 31.66 -19.87
C TYR A 180 -4.04 31.94 -21.03
N SER A 181 -4.04 31.11 -22.07
CA SER A 181 -4.86 31.35 -23.26
C SER A 181 -6.35 31.03 -23.10
N ARG A 182 -6.75 30.33 -22.03
CA ARG A 182 -8.16 30.02 -21.71
C ARG A 182 -8.70 30.87 -20.56
N ASP A 183 -7.85 31.21 -19.61
CA ASP A 183 -8.23 31.73 -18.30
C ASP A 183 -7.82 33.20 -18.08
N SER A 184 -7.25 33.87 -19.09
CA SER A 184 -6.92 35.30 -19.03
C SER A 184 -8.15 36.18 -18.87
N PHE A 185 -8.00 37.27 -18.12
CA PHE A 185 -9.03 38.27 -17.95
C PHE A 185 -9.05 39.23 -19.14
N VAL A 186 -10.23 39.39 -19.76
CA VAL A 186 -10.45 40.34 -20.86
C VAL A 186 -10.37 41.77 -20.31
N GLY A 187 -9.72 42.68 -21.05
CA GLY A 187 -9.54 44.07 -20.65
C GLY A 187 -8.28 44.33 -19.80
N PHE A 188 -7.51 43.29 -19.46
CA PHE A 188 -6.21 43.40 -18.82
C PHE A 188 -5.08 43.19 -19.82
N THR A 189 -3.94 43.82 -19.57
CA THR A 189 -2.72 43.63 -20.37
C THR A 189 -2.14 42.22 -20.17
N LEU A 190 -1.32 41.76 -21.13
CA LEU A 190 -0.58 40.50 -21.02
C LEU A 190 0.21 40.43 -19.70
N LEU A 191 0.88 41.52 -19.36
CA LEU A 191 1.68 41.64 -18.14
C LEU A 191 0.82 41.47 -16.87
N GLU A 192 -0.35 42.10 -16.80
CA GLU A 192 -1.24 41.98 -15.63
C GLU A 192 -1.81 40.57 -15.48
N ASN A 193 -2.17 39.93 -16.59
CA ASN A 193 -2.63 38.53 -16.59
C ASN A 193 -1.51 37.58 -16.12
N VAL A 194 -0.29 37.77 -16.62
CA VAL A 194 0.88 36.98 -16.19
C VAL A 194 1.23 37.26 -14.73
N ARG A 195 1.19 38.52 -14.27
CA ARG A 195 1.42 38.91 -12.86
C ARG A 195 0.39 38.25 -11.94
N HIS A 196 -0.89 38.28 -12.29
CA HIS A 196 -1.95 37.63 -11.53
C HIS A 196 -1.72 36.12 -11.40
N CYS A 197 -1.42 35.49 -12.54
CA CYS A 197 -1.14 34.07 -12.66
C CYS A 197 0.05 33.63 -11.79
N VAL A 198 1.16 34.37 -11.83
CA VAL A 198 2.38 34.10 -11.03
C VAL A 198 2.13 34.28 -9.54
N LYS A 199 1.37 35.30 -9.15
CA LYS A 199 1.07 35.62 -7.75
C LYS A 199 0.15 34.56 -7.10
N ASN A 200 -0.89 34.13 -7.82
CA ASN A 200 -1.94 33.28 -7.27
C ASN A 200 -1.74 31.78 -7.53
N SER A 201 -0.59 31.37 -8.07
CA SER A 201 -0.29 29.97 -8.37
C SER A 201 0.82 29.42 -7.49
N ARG A 202 0.74 28.13 -7.15
CA ARG A 202 1.80 27.46 -6.38
C ARG A 202 3.03 27.14 -7.22
N ARG A 203 2.82 26.86 -8.51
CA ARG A 203 3.85 26.55 -9.50
C ARG A 203 3.58 27.28 -10.80
N LEU A 204 4.65 27.65 -11.48
CA LEU A 204 4.60 28.14 -12.86
C LEU A 204 5.22 27.11 -13.80
N VAL A 205 4.52 26.78 -14.88
CA VAL A 205 5.02 25.95 -15.98
C VAL A 205 5.05 26.83 -17.21
N VAL A 206 6.23 27.00 -17.80
CA VAL A 206 6.42 27.77 -19.03
C VAL A 206 6.75 26.80 -20.16
N VAL A 207 5.93 26.80 -21.22
CA VAL A 207 6.15 25.95 -22.39
C VAL A 207 6.76 26.77 -23.51
N GLN A 208 8.03 26.49 -23.79
CA GLN A 208 8.78 27.08 -24.89
C GLN A 208 8.62 26.21 -26.13
N GLY A 209 7.96 26.75 -27.16
CA GLY A 209 7.84 26.12 -28.49
C GLY A 209 8.71 26.81 -29.53
N LYS A 210 8.77 26.25 -30.75
CA LYS A 210 9.49 26.87 -31.88
C LYS A 210 9.10 28.34 -32.04
N ASN A 211 10.10 29.21 -32.28
CA ASN A 211 9.95 30.66 -32.40
C ASN A 211 9.57 31.43 -31.11
N TRP A 212 9.75 30.83 -29.92
CA TRP A 212 9.57 31.52 -28.62
C TRP A 212 10.33 32.86 -28.52
N VAL A 213 11.50 32.94 -29.17
CA VAL A 213 12.37 34.13 -29.18
C VAL A 213 11.72 35.34 -29.88
N LYS A 214 10.68 35.15 -30.72
CA LYS A 214 10.00 36.24 -31.41
C LYS A 214 8.86 36.87 -30.61
N ASP A 215 8.45 36.25 -29.50
CA ASP A 215 7.36 36.74 -28.66
C ASP A 215 7.91 37.62 -27.53
N ASP A 216 8.50 38.75 -27.91
CA ASP A 216 9.21 39.67 -27.01
C ASP A 216 8.32 40.15 -25.86
N LEU A 217 7.01 40.25 -26.10
CA LEU A 217 6.03 40.72 -25.13
C LEU A 217 5.79 39.69 -24.03
N LEU A 218 5.56 38.41 -24.37
CA LEU A 218 5.32 37.34 -23.40
C LEU A 218 6.54 37.07 -22.53
N VAL A 219 7.72 37.07 -23.17
CA VAL A 219 8.98 36.87 -22.48
C VAL A 219 9.25 38.00 -21.48
N SER A 220 9.04 39.24 -21.90
CA SER A 220 9.20 40.42 -21.03
C SER A 220 8.22 40.40 -19.86
N ALA A 221 6.95 40.04 -20.12
CA ALA A 221 5.92 39.92 -19.09
C ALA A 221 6.25 38.86 -18.02
N ILE A 222 6.72 37.69 -18.44
CA ILE A 222 7.14 36.62 -17.52
C ILE A 222 8.34 37.08 -16.68
N ARG A 223 9.32 37.74 -17.31
CA ARG A 223 10.51 38.25 -16.62
C ARG A 223 10.15 39.27 -15.54
N GLU A 224 9.29 40.23 -15.87
CA GLU A 224 8.84 41.24 -14.94
C GLU A 224 8.07 40.60 -13.77
N ALA A 225 7.11 39.73 -14.07
CA ALA A 225 6.31 39.05 -13.06
C ALA A 225 7.17 38.18 -12.12
N LEU A 226 8.18 37.48 -12.63
CA LEU A 226 9.09 36.67 -11.82
C LEU A 226 9.99 37.52 -10.92
N THR A 227 10.48 38.65 -11.44
CA THR A 227 11.33 39.59 -10.68
C THR A 227 10.56 40.23 -9.53
N GLU A 228 9.28 40.53 -9.74
CA GLU A 228 8.42 41.16 -8.75
C GLU A 228 7.89 40.17 -7.69
N CYS A 229 7.54 38.94 -8.08
CA CYS A 229 6.70 38.08 -7.24
C CYS A 229 7.43 37.15 -6.27
N ARG A 230 8.69 36.73 -6.50
CA ARG A 230 9.34 35.78 -5.57
C ARG A 230 10.86 35.91 -5.54
N LYS A 231 11.44 36.05 -4.34
CA LYS A 231 12.90 36.06 -4.10
C LYS A 231 13.51 34.64 -4.01
N ASP A 232 12.71 33.62 -3.67
CA ASP A 232 13.15 32.22 -3.60
C ASP A 232 12.73 31.44 -4.85
N ILE A 233 13.54 31.59 -5.89
CA ILE A 233 13.15 31.36 -7.28
C ILE A 233 13.30 29.88 -7.68
N VAL A 234 14.25 29.12 -7.13
CA VAL A 234 14.83 27.92 -7.79
C VAL A 234 13.88 26.73 -8.04
N HIS A 235 12.76 26.62 -7.30
CA HIS A 235 11.82 25.51 -7.48
C HIS A 235 10.46 25.93 -8.06
N PHE A 236 10.18 27.23 -8.12
CA PHE A 236 8.83 27.69 -8.44
C PHE A 236 8.43 27.46 -9.92
N MET A 237 9.37 27.62 -10.85
CA MET A 237 9.17 27.54 -12.29
C MET A 237 9.72 26.24 -12.89
N THR A 238 8.95 25.61 -13.78
CA THR A 238 9.38 24.48 -14.61
C THR A 238 9.29 24.87 -16.09
N VAL A 239 10.37 24.67 -16.84
CA VAL A 239 10.42 25.00 -18.28
C VAL A 239 10.28 23.74 -19.11
N LEU A 240 9.30 23.74 -20.02
CA LEU A 240 9.07 22.67 -20.98
C LEU A 240 9.60 23.09 -22.35
N LEU A 241 10.52 22.30 -22.90
CA LEU A 241 11.11 22.53 -24.22
C LEU A 241 10.39 21.65 -25.24
N HIS A 242 9.51 22.28 -26.04
CA HIS A 242 8.72 21.63 -27.07
C HIS A 242 9.36 21.80 -28.45
N GLN A 243 9.96 20.73 -28.97
CA GLN A 243 10.53 20.70 -30.33
C GLN A 243 11.63 21.75 -30.56
N ILE A 244 12.44 22.03 -29.54
CA ILE A 244 13.57 22.98 -29.57
C ILE A 244 14.83 22.28 -29.04
N GLU A 245 15.98 22.54 -29.68
CA GLU A 245 17.30 22.16 -29.18
C GLU A 245 17.86 23.25 -28.24
N ASP A 246 18.66 22.88 -27.24
CA ASP A 246 19.21 23.80 -26.21
C ASP A 246 19.96 25.03 -26.77
N LYS A 247 20.37 24.98 -28.05
CA LYS A 247 21.12 26.03 -28.74
C LYS A 247 20.26 27.18 -29.27
N ASP A 248 18.94 27.02 -29.38
CA ASP A 248 18.03 28.02 -29.98
C ASP A 248 17.37 28.95 -28.95
N ILE A 249 17.79 28.87 -27.68
CA ILE A 249 17.24 29.70 -26.59
C ILE A 249 17.85 31.11 -26.72
N GLY A 250 17.21 32.02 -27.44
CA GLY A 250 17.81 33.29 -27.88
C GLY A 250 18.18 34.32 -26.80
N TYR A 251 17.73 34.19 -25.56
CA TYR A 251 17.97 35.18 -24.51
C TYR A 251 18.96 34.66 -23.45
N GLN A 252 20.12 35.32 -23.30
CA GLN A 252 21.19 34.92 -22.36
C GLN A 252 20.73 34.84 -20.90
N ASP A 253 19.88 35.77 -20.45
CA ASP A 253 19.35 35.74 -19.08
C ASP A 253 18.43 34.53 -18.87
N ILE A 254 17.60 34.21 -19.87
CA ILE A 254 16.73 33.03 -19.85
C ILE A 254 17.57 31.77 -19.96
N GLN A 255 18.68 31.75 -20.69
CA GLN A 255 19.62 30.62 -20.69
C GLN A 255 20.28 30.43 -19.33
N GLU A 256 20.64 31.49 -18.61
CA GLU A 256 21.22 31.40 -17.26
C GLU A 256 20.19 30.84 -16.27
N TYR A 257 18.94 31.28 -16.42
CA TYR A 257 17.79 30.64 -15.80
C TYR A 257 17.70 29.16 -16.24
N THR A 258 17.51 28.82 -17.51
CA THR A 258 17.34 27.46 -18.05
C THR A 258 18.46 26.51 -17.61
N ARG A 259 19.71 26.98 -17.50
CA ARG A 259 20.86 26.21 -16.98
C ARG A 259 20.75 25.91 -15.48
N ARG A 260 20.05 26.75 -14.74
CA ARG A 260 19.83 26.67 -13.29
C ARG A 260 18.48 26.01 -12.93
N TRP A 261 17.54 25.97 -13.88
CA TRP A 261 16.19 25.41 -13.73
C TRP A 261 16.08 23.96 -14.23
N ASN A 262 15.09 23.26 -13.68
CA ASN A 262 14.76 21.90 -14.06
C ASN A 262 14.00 21.86 -15.40
N CYS A 263 14.74 21.88 -16.51
CA CYS A 263 14.18 21.77 -17.86
C CYS A 263 13.74 20.35 -18.18
N ILE A 264 12.62 20.23 -18.90
CA ILE A 264 12.08 18.94 -19.35
C ILE A 264 11.82 19.02 -20.86
N HIS A 265 12.46 18.14 -21.62
CA HIS A 265 12.15 17.97 -23.04
C HIS A 265 10.84 17.20 -23.18
N THR A 266 9.99 17.66 -24.10
CA THR A 266 8.70 17.00 -24.37
C THR A 266 8.84 15.65 -25.07
N ASP A 267 10.00 15.36 -25.67
CA ASP A 267 10.25 14.12 -26.42
C ASP A 267 10.67 12.94 -25.53
N ASP A 268 10.77 13.14 -24.21
CA ASP A 268 11.11 12.09 -23.25
C ASP A 268 9.94 11.12 -23.04
N LYS A 269 10.21 9.81 -23.15
CA LYS A 269 9.25 8.72 -22.90
C LYS A 269 8.58 8.80 -21.52
N HIS A 270 9.22 9.47 -20.55
CA HIS A 270 8.70 9.63 -19.18
C HIS A 270 8.34 11.08 -18.82
N PHE A 271 8.09 11.92 -19.83
CA PHE A 271 7.74 13.35 -19.70
C PHE A 271 6.77 13.63 -18.53
N THR A 272 5.58 13.02 -18.55
CA THR A 272 4.52 13.30 -17.55
C THR A 272 4.95 12.95 -16.13
N LYS A 273 5.70 11.85 -15.96
CA LYS A 273 6.21 11.42 -14.65
C LYS A 273 7.28 12.39 -14.12
N LYS A 274 8.14 12.89 -15.01
CA LYS A 274 9.19 13.86 -14.68
C LYS A 274 8.59 15.22 -14.30
N LEU A 275 7.60 15.69 -15.06
CA LEU A 275 6.83 16.91 -14.79
C LEU A 275 6.19 16.84 -13.39
N VAL A 276 5.44 15.78 -13.11
CA VAL A 276 4.78 15.55 -11.82
C VAL A 276 5.79 15.51 -10.66
N SER A 277 6.95 14.88 -10.87
CA SER A 277 8.02 14.84 -9.86
C SER A 277 8.54 16.24 -9.51
N HIS A 278 8.79 17.08 -10.52
CA HIS A 278 9.26 18.46 -10.31
C HIS A 278 8.21 19.33 -9.61
N LEU A 279 6.94 19.19 -10.00
CA LEU A 279 5.82 19.89 -9.37
C LEU A 279 5.61 19.47 -7.90
N LYS A 280 6.04 18.27 -7.49
CA LYS A 280 6.01 17.80 -6.10
C LYS A 280 7.24 18.23 -5.29
N SER A 281 8.44 18.14 -5.85
CA SER A 281 9.72 18.32 -5.14
C SER A 281 9.85 19.68 -4.44
N GLY A 282 9.52 20.79 -5.12
CA GLY A 282 9.51 22.11 -4.44
C GLY A 282 8.31 22.45 -3.55
N ALA A 283 7.35 21.53 -3.31
CA ALA A 283 6.21 21.79 -2.42
C ALA A 283 6.58 21.53 -0.95
N THR A 284 7.72 20.86 -0.72
CA THR A 284 8.27 20.53 0.60
C THR A 284 9.34 21.54 1.08
N GLY A 285 9.56 22.63 0.34
CA GLY A 285 10.47 23.71 0.73
C GLY A 285 9.78 24.68 1.71
N ASN A 286 10.44 24.91 2.85
CA ASN A 286 9.99 25.66 4.02
C ASN A 286 9.17 26.92 3.71
N ARG A 287 7.90 26.94 4.14
CA ARG A 287 6.93 28.02 3.88
C ARG A 287 6.66 28.75 5.20
N GLU A 288 7.61 29.59 5.63
CA GLU A 288 7.38 30.52 6.73
C GLU A 288 7.32 31.95 6.22
N ASN A 289 6.17 32.58 6.49
CA ASN A 289 5.91 34.02 6.52
C ASN A 289 5.94 34.81 5.20
N THR A 290 4.78 34.92 4.56
CA THR A 290 4.39 36.19 3.93
C THR A 290 2.87 36.35 3.87
N LYS A 291 2.33 37.25 4.72
CA LYS A 291 0.92 37.65 4.70
C LYS A 291 0.70 38.63 3.55
N HIS A 292 -0.15 38.31 2.57
CA HIS A 292 -0.62 39.31 1.60
C HIS A 292 -2.12 39.20 1.27
N VAL A 293 -2.68 40.38 1.01
CA VAL A 293 -4.09 40.76 1.04
C VAL A 293 -4.93 40.10 -0.06
N LYS A 294 -6.15 39.68 0.30
CA LYS A 294 -7.18 39.12 -0.59
C LYS A 294 -7.54 40.08 -1.73
N ALA A 295 -7.41 39.62 -2.96
CA ALA A 295 -7.99 40.28 -4.14
C ALA A 295 -9.29 39.57 -4.53
N GLY A 296 -10.36 40.35 -4.75
CA GLY A 296 -11.65 39.86 -5.24
C GLY A 296 -11.55 39.36 -6.68
N VAL A 297 -12.32 38.32 -6.98
CA VAL A 297 -12.39 37.63 -8.28
C VAL A 297 -13.27 38.45 -9.24
N PRO A 298 -12.79 38.87 -10.43
CA PRO A 298 -13.66 39.34 -11.50
C PRO A 298 -14.27 38.16 -12.28
N GLU A 299 -15.47 38.38 -12.80
CA GLU A 299 -16.34 37.39 -13.43
C GLU A 299 -15.80 36.88 -14.78
N ARG A 300 -15.97 35.57 -15.04
CA ARG A 300 -15.40 34.82 -16.17
C ARG A 300 -16.42 34.74 -17.31
N ILE A 301 -16.02 35.07 -18.55
CA ILE A 301 -16.86 34.89 -19.75
C ILE A 301 -16.44 33.58 -20.46
N VAL A 302 -17.43 32.82 -20.93
CA VAL A 302 -17.30 31.44 -21.42
C VAL A 302 -16.95 31.39 -22.91
N LEU A 303 -16.18 30.36 -23.28
CA LEU A 303 -15.58 30.03 -24.58
C LEU A 303 -16.49 30.11 -25.83
N HIS A 304 -17.81 30.23 -25.69
CA HIS A 304 -18.73 30.29 -26.84
C HIS A 304 -18.62 31.63 -27.59
N ASP A 305 -18.16 32.70 -26.93
CA ASP A 305 -18.10 34.03 -27.54
C ASP A 305 -16.82 34.27 -28.37
N ILE A 306 -15.79 33.41 -28.21
CA ILE A 306 -14.50 33.54 -28.92
C ILE A 306 -14.56 32.88 -30.30
N VAL A 307 -15.32 31.79 -30.46
CA VAL A 307 -15.46 31.09 -31.75
C VAL A 307 -16.21 31.96 -32.77
N ALA A 308 -17.17 32.77 -32.32
CA ALA A 308 -17.91 33.69 -33.19
C ALA A 308 -17.07 34.90 -33.69
N ALA A 309 -16.04 35.31 -32.94
CA ALA A 309 -15.15 36.41 -33.34
C ALA A 309 -14.03 35.95 -34.30
N ALA A 310 -13.59 34.69 -34.20
CA ALA A 310 -12.54 34.15 -35.07
C ALA A 310 -13.04 33.87 -36.51
N GLU A 311 -14.33 33.58 -36.70
CA GLU A 311 -14.93 33.34 -38.02
C GLU A 311 -15.16 34.63 -38.81
N THR A 312 -15.20 35.80 -38.16
CA THR A 312 -15.43 37.09 -38.85
C THR A 312 -14.15 37.76 -39.36
N GLU A 313 -12.97 37.45 -38.82
CA GLU A 313 -11.70 38.02 -39.32
C GLU A 313 -11.13 37.28 -40.55
N GLN A 314 -11.41 35.98 -40.72
CA GLN A 314 -10.95 35.24 -41.91
C GLN A 314 -11.70 35.62 -43.20
N ASP A 315 -12.97 36.03 -43.11
CA ASP A 315 -13.75 36.48 -44.27
C ASP A 315 -13.41 37.90 -44.75
N VAL A 316 -12.82 38.74 -43.89
CA VAL A 316 -12.40 40.12 -44.24
C VAL A 316 -11.03 40.13 -44.92
N VAL A 317 -10.12 39.25 -44.51
CA VAL A 317 -8.77 39.16 -45.13
C VAL A 317 -8.86 38.55 -46.53
N SER A 318 -9.72 37.55 -46.76
CA SER A 318 -9.82 36.91 -48.08
C SER A 318 -10.50 37.76 -49.17
N LYS A 319 -11.15 38.88 -48.81
CA LYS A 319 -11.75 39.83 -49.78
C LYS A 319 -10.85 41.00 -50.17
N LYS A 320 -9.76 41.26 -49.44
CA LYS A 320 -8.86 42.39 -49.71
C LYS A 320 -7.80 42.11 -50.78
N ASP A 321 -7.48 40.85 -51.04
CA ASP A 321 -6.44 40.45 -52.00
C ASP A 321 -6.91 40.31 -53.46
N LYS A 322 -8.17 40.63 -53.78
CA LYS A 322 -8.72 40.49 -55.15
C LYS A 322 -9.11 41.78 -55.88
N ASN A 323 -8.96 42.96 -55.28
CA ASN A 323 -9.22 44.23 -55.97
C ASN A 323 -8.11 45.24 -55.70
N GLY A 324 -7.26 45.52 -56.70
CA GLY A 324 -6.47 46.75 -56.71
C GLY A 324 -5.09 46.68 -57.37
N SER A 325 -4.99 46.29 -58.64
CA SER A 325 -3.92 46.78 -59.51
C SER A 325 -4.33 48.13 -60.09
N GLY A 326 -3.61 49.21 -59.79
CA GLY A 326 -3.82 50.50 -60.47
C GLY A 326 -3.24 51.74 -59.76
N GLN A 327 -2.14 52.24 -60.33
CA GLN A 327 -1.71 53.64 -60.47
C GLN A 327 -1.22 54.47 -59.26
N GLU A 328 0.05 54.86 -59.40
CA GLU A 328 0.70 56.17 -59.18
C GLU A 328 -0.08 57.29 -58.45
N GLY A 329 0.61 57.95 -57.51
CA GLY A 329 0.17 59.23 -56.95
C GLY A 329 1.07 59.76 -55.82
N PHE A 330 1.98 60.65 -56.20
CA PHE A 330 2.73 61.61 -55.37
C PHE A 330 1.91 62.25 -54.22
N CYS A 331 2.49 62.38 -53.02
CA CYS A 331 2.73 63.68 -52.35
C CYS A 331 3.30 63.53 -50.92
N GLU A 332 4.36 64.31 -50.66
CA GLU A 332 4.81 64.72 -49.33
C GLU A 332 3.70 65.47 -48.57
N THR A 333 3.65 65.35 -47.24
CA THR A 333 3.65 66.47 -46.27
C THR A 333 3.49 65.99 -44.82
N ASN A 334 4.49 66.36 -44.01
CA ASN A 334 4.45 66.95 -42.66
C ASN A 334 3.19 66.91 -41.76
N LEU A 335 3.48 66.73 -40.46
CA LEU A 335 2.80 67.19 -39.23
C LEU A 335 1.42 66.61 -38.87
N CYS A 336 1.38 65.82 -37.80
CA CYS A 336 0.99 66.24 -36.44
C CYS A 336 1.29 65.12 -35.42
#